data_AF-A0AAD2GD53-F1
#
_entry.id   AF-A0AAD2GD53-F1
#
_cell.length_a   1.000
_cell.length_b   1.000
_cell.length_c   1.000
_cell.angle_alpha   90.00
_cell.angle_beta   90.00
_cell.angle_gamma   90.00
#
_symmetry.space_group_name_H-M   'P 1'
#
loop_
_entity.id
_entity.type
_entity.pdbx_description
1 polymer ?
#
loop_
_entity_poly.entity_id
_entity_poly.type
_entity_poly.pdbx_seq_one_letter_code
_entity_poly.pdbx_strand_id
1 'polypeptide(L)'
;MQEVQENSNTQGSTVGNNVRRSSKRRQVRMALLCCFLILAAAAGAVVAVLKMKDSEEIIDTSSNNKTTTNVTSPAPTELFSSNPTHRPSLPGSRTTSAPTPNPSPGPTYRPSTSEPSRSPTSSPTRPCFQTNTELSDAARDWLQDSQIKTIVENQYGSIGDWCFGPSVTSMESLFRSQSTFNEDLSSWDVSSVTNMADMFNGASLFNQDLSSWNVSSVIYMSGMFWSAASFNQDLSSWDVSSVADMSYMFDSASSFNHDLSSWDVASVTSMRWMFYIASSFNQDLSLWDVSAVTDMNGMFYRASLFNQDISSWDVSSVTDMGNLFHLASSFNQDLSSWDVASVTDTSFMFHSASSFNQDLSSWDVSAVTDMSSMFYQASLFNQDLSSWDVSSVEYMNAMFYEASSFNQDLSSWDVASVLYMNQMFKAASSFNQDISSWNVSFTISMNGMFEGAELFNQNLCPWGERTMIPSVTLNTFETFLGTNCPSQSDPNLSSNPPGPFCHVC
;
A
#
# COMPACT_ATOMS: atom_id res chain seq x y z
N MET A 1 -21.33 79.62 55.29
CA MET A 1 -22.57 78.88 54.95
C MET A 1 -22.39 78.37 53.53
N GLN A 2 -22.63 77.07 53.29
CA GLN A 2 -22.94 76.40 52.00
C GLN A 2 -21.96 76.60 50.81
N GLU A 3 -21.36 75.53 50.25
CA GLU A 3 -21.83 74.71 49.09
C GLU A 3 -21.68 75.47 47.73
N VAL A 4 -21.31 74.88 46.57
CA VAL A 4 -21.15 73.46 46.15
C VAL A 4 -20.35 73.35 44.81
N GLN A 5 -19.68 72.20 44.54
CA GLN A 5 -19.20 71.66 43.21
C GLN A 5 -18.25 72.56 42.34
N GLU A 6 -17.44 72.13 41.35
CA GLU A 6 -16.95 70.83 40.80
C GLU A 6 -15.68 71.10 39.93
N ASN A 7 -14.90 70.17 39.33
CA ASN A 7 -14.80 68.70 39.32
C ASN A 7 -13.30 68.29 39.19
N SER A 8 -12.97 67.05 38.80
CA SER A 8 -11.63 66.43 38.87
C SER A 8 -10.87 66.19 37.55
N ASN A 9 -9.54 66.07 37.70
CA ASN A 9 -8.52 65.63 36.73
C ASN A 9 -8.87 64.40 35.88
N THR A 10 -8.32 64.35 34.66
CA THR A 10 -8.00 63.09 33.93
C THR A 10 -6.67 63.18 33.19
N GLN A 11 -5.67 62.37 33.58
CA GLN A 11 -4.55 61.94 32.73
C GLN A 11 -4.13 60.52 33.12
N GLY A 12 -4.07 59.62 32.13
CA GLY A 12 -3.56 58.26 32.30
C GLY A 12 -4.26 57.24 31.39
N SER A 13 -3.47 56.44 30.66
CA SER A 13 -3.87 55.32 29.77
C SER A 13 -4.16 55.62 28.28
N THR A 14 -3.10 55.79 27.48
CA THR A 14 -3.21 55.72 25.99
C THR A 14 -2.07 54.94 25.29
N VAL A 15 -1.16 54.29 26.02
CA VAL A 15 0.01 53.59 25.43
C VAL A 15 -0.21 52.08 25.25
N GLY A 16 -0.90 51.40 26.17
CA GLY A 16 -1.08 49.94 26.14
C GLY A 16 -1.95 49.40 24.99
N ASN A 17 -2.94 50.16 24.51
CA ASN A 17 -3.90 49.68 23.51
C ASN A 17 -3.36 49.70 22.06
N ASN A 18 -2.37 50.53 21.75
CA ASN A 18 -1.79 50.58 20.40
C ASN A 18 -0.85 49.40 20.12
N VAL A 19 -0.14 48.89 21.13
CA VAL A 19 0.74 47.71 21.00
C VAL A 19 -0.07 46.43 20.78
N ARG A 20 -1.16 46.22 21.53
CA ARG A 20 -2.06 45.07 21.30
C ARG A 20 -2.77 45.11 19.93
N ARG A 21 -3.15 46.30 19.44
CA ARG A 21 -3.75 46.46 18.10
C ARG A 21 -2.73 46.29 16.96
N SER A 22 -1.47 46.71 17.12
CA SER A 22 -0.42 46.44 16.13
C SER A 22 -0.03 44.96 16.10
N SER A 23 0.04 44.30 17.26
CA SER A 23 0.26 42.85 17.40
C SER A 23 -0.81 42.05 16.66
N LYS A 24 -2.10 42.30 16.93
CA LYS A 24 -3.19 41.59 16.21
C LYS A 24 -3.21 41.88 14.71
N ARG A 25 -2.87 43.10 14.27
CA ARG A 25 -2.75 43.42 12.83
C ARG A 25 -1.53 42.76 12.16
N ARG A 26 -0.43 42.52 12.90
CA ARG A 26 0.69 41.70 12.43
C ARG A 26 0.29 40.22 12.35
N GLN A 27 -0.31 39.66 13.40
CA GLN A 27 -0.79 38.27 13.41
C GLN A 27 -1.78 37.98 12.27
N VAL A 28 -2.77 38.85 12.01
CA VAL A 28 -3.71 38.65 10.90
C VAL A 28 -3.03 38.77 9.53
N ARG A 29 -2.06 39.68 9.35
CA ARG A 29 -1.28 39.77 8.11
C ARG A 29 -0.32 38.59 7.92
N MET A 30 0.21 38.05 9.01
CA MET A 30 1.13 36.91 9.00
C MET A 30 0.38 35.60 8.77
N ALA A 31 -0.81 35.43 9.37
CA ALA A 31 -1.73 34.33 9.05
C ALA A 31 -2.23 34.38 7.60
N LEU A 32 -2.52 35.58 7.06
CA LEU A 32 -2.83 35.74 5.63
C LEU A 32 -1.63 35.42 4.73
N LEU A 33 -0.40 35.79 5.11
CA LEU A 33 0.81 35.37 4.39
C LEU A 33 1.04 33.86 4.49
N CYS A 34 0.83 33.24 5.65
CA CYS A 34 0.94 31.78 5.81
C CYS A 34 -0.12 31.05 4.99
N CYS A 35 -1.38 31.50 4.97
CA CYS A 35 -2.39 30.94 4.06
C CYS A 35 -2.01 31.13 2.59
N PHE A 36 -1.42 32.27 2.20
CA PHE A 36 -0.91 32.46 0.83
C PHE A 36 0.30 31.56 0.51
N LEU A 37 1.19 31.30 1.47
CA LEU A 37 2.34 30.41 1.30
C LEU A 37 1.92 28.93 1.29
N ILE A 38 0.92 28.54 2.09
CA ILE A 38 0.32 27.20 2.08
C ILE A 38 -0.46 26.98 0.78
N LEU A 39 -1.22 27.97 0.30
CA LEU A 39 -1.86 27.93 -1.02
C LEU A 39 -0.84 27.92 -2.16
N ALA A 40 0.30 28.61 -2.03
CA ALA A 40 1.39 28.57 -3.02
C ALA A 40 2.15 27.24 -2.98
N ALA A 41 2.31 26.60 -1.82
CA ALA A 41 2.88 25.26 -1.68
C ALA A 41 1.92 24.19 -2.23
N ALA A 42 0.62 24.31 -1.95
CA ALA A 42 -0.41 23.46 -2.56
C ALA A 42 -0.46 23.65 -4.09
N ALA A 43 -0.38 24.89 -4.59
CA ALA A 43 -0.25 25.15 -6.02
C ALA A 43 1.07 24.61 -6.61
N GLY A 44 2.17 24.66 -5.85
CA GLY A 44 3.45 24.06 -6.23
C GLY A 44 3.39 22.54 -6.30
N ALA A 45 2.71 21.89 -5.36
CA ALA A 45 2.43 20.45 -5.37
C ALA A 45 1.49 20.06 -6.52
N VAL A 46 0.43 20.83 -6.77
CA VAL A 46 -0.44 20.63 -7.94
C VAL A 46 0.31 20.84 -9.25
N VAL A 47 1.23 21.80 -9.35
CA VAL A 47 2.11 21.97 -10.53
C VAL A 47 3.15 20.86 -10.64
N ALA A 48 3.61 20.26 -9.53
CA ALA A 48 4.47 19.08 -9.56
C ALA A 48 3.70 17.83 -10.02
N VAL A 49 2.48 17.62 -9.52
CA VAL A 49 1.57 16.54 -9.95
C VAL A 49 1.14 16.71 -11.41
N LEU A 50 0.85 17.94 -11.85
CA LEU A 50 0.58 18.21 -13.27
C LEU A 50 1.82 18.01 -14.14
N LYS A 51 3.03 18.39 -13.69
CA LYS A 51 4.27 18.08 -14.42
C LYS A 51 4.61 16.59 -14.46
N MET A 52 4.23 15.83 -13.43
CA MET A 52 4.32 14.36 -13.45
C MET A 52 3.29 13.77 -14.42
N LYS A 53 2.08 14.35 -14.51
CA LYS A 53 1.06 13.98 -15.49
C LYS A 53 1.43 14.33 -16.94
N ASP A 54 2.19 15.42 -17.14
CA ASP A 54 2.80 15.81 -18.41
C ASP A 54 4.10 15.01 -18.74
N SER A 55 4.47 14.02 -17.92
CA SER A 55 5.63 13.15 -18.14
C SER A 55 5.26 11.73 -18.63
N GLU A 56 3.97 11.44 -18.82
CA GLU A 56 3.46 10.18 -19.39
C GLU A 56 3.03 10.35 -20.86
N GLU A 57 3.93 10.90 -21.67
CA GLU A 57 3.92 10.73 -23.13
C GLU A 57 5.38 10.70 -23.61
N ILE A 58 5.67 9.93 -24.67
CA ILE A 58 7.03 9.58 -25.16
C ILE A 58 7.73 8.45 -24.38
N ILE A 59 7.35 7.20 -24.68
CA ILE A 59 8.34 6.12 -24.85
C ILE A 59 8.49 5.85 -26.35
N ASP A 60 9.75 5.87 -26.79
CA ASP A 60 10.29 5.91 -28.14
C ASP A 60 9.69 4.91 -29.16
N THR A 61 9.01 5.44 -30.18
CA THR A 61 8.67 4.72 -31.42
C THR A 61 9.71 4.94 -32.54
N SER A 62 10.99 4.65 -32.31
CA SER A 62 12.00 4.75 -33.39
C SER A 62 13.28 3.89 -33.28
N SER A 63 13.17 2.56 -33.46
CA SER A 63 14.28 1.84 -34.13
C SER A 63 13.85 0.62 -34.94
N ASN A 64 14.02 0.75 -36.25
CA ASN A 64 13.70 -0.28 -37.23
C ASN A 64 14.97 -1.07 -37.63
N ASN A 65 14.81 -2.33 -38.01
CA ASN A 65 15.79 -3.19 -38.67
C ASN A 65 17.13 -3.47 -37.97
N LYS A 66 17.22 -4.67 -37.36
CA LYS A 66 18.37 -5.56 -37.54
C LYS A 66 17.92 -7.00 -37.71
N THR A 67 18.35 -7.60 -38.82
CA THR A 67 18.15 -8.99 -39.24
C THR A 67 18.41 -9.99 -38.11
N THR A 68 17.40 -10.77 -37.74
CA THR A 68 17.55 -11.98 -36.93
C THR A 68 17.97 -13.15 -37.81
N THR A 69 19.10 -13.77 -37.46
CA THR A 69 19.48 -15.09 -37.99
C THR A 69 19.13 -16.13 -36.93
N ASN A 70 18.50 -17.23 -37.33
CA ASN A 70 18.10 -18.32 -36.45
C ASN A 70 19.27 -18.86 -35.62
N VAL A 71 19.11 -18.92 -34.30
CA VAL A 71 19.65 -20.02 -33.47
C VAL A 71 18.57 -20.44 -32.48
N THR A 72 18.31 -21.75 -32.42
CA THR A 72 17.35 -22.41 -31.55
C THR A 72 17.80 -22.48 -30.09
N SER A 73 16.83 -22.53 -29.16
CA SER A 73 17.04 -22.92 -27.77
C SER A 73 17.72 -24.29 -27.62
N PRO A 74 18.20 -24.63 -26.41
CA PRO A 74 17.40 -25.59 -25.64
C PRO A 74 17.21 -25.22 -24.17
N ALA A 75 16.20 -25.85 -23.55
CA ALA A 75 15.85 -25.76 -22.14
C ALA A 75 16.89 -26.45 -21.22
N PRO A 76 16.88 -26.15 -19.90
CA PRO A 76 17.47 -27.01 -18.90
C PRO A 76 16.46 -28.09 -18.44
N THR A 77 16.87 -29.35 -18.48
CA THR A 77 16.10 -30.48 -17.93
C THR A 77 16.90 -31.10 -16.80
N GLU A 78 16.25 -31.29 -15.64
CA GLU A 78 16.54 -32.28 -14.59
C GLU A 78 17.97 -32.35 -13.99
N LEU A 79 18.03 -32.36 -12.65
CA LEU A 79 18.81 -33.40 -11.94
C LEU A 79 18.37 -33.53 -10.47
N PHE A 80 17.36 -34.37 -10.23
CA PHE A 80 17.15 -34.96 -8.90
C PHE A 80 18.38 -35.78 -8.49
N SER A 81 18.81 -35.65 -7.23
CA SER A 81 19.64 -36.65 -6.55
C SER A 81 19.07 -36.93 -5.16
N SER A 82 18.92 -38.22 -4.84
CA SER A 82 18.12 -38.70 -3.72
C SER A 82 18.95 -39.16 -2.51
N ASN A 83 18.36 -39.01 -1.32
CA ASN A 83 18.54 -39.83 -0.11
C ASN A 83 19.89 -39.79 0.68
N PRO A 84 19.91 -40.24 1.96
CA PRO A 84 18.85 -40.16 2.99
C PRO A 84 19.34 -39.85 4.44
N THR A 85 18.39 -39.49 5.31
CA THR A 85 18.33 -39.77 6.78
C THR A 85 19.54 -39.54 7.71
N HIS A 86 19.38 -38.68 8.72
CA HIS A 86 19.33 -39.16 10.13
C HIS A 86 18.72 -38.16 11.13
N ARG A 87 17.93 -38.67 12.09
CA ARG A 87 17.39 -37.97 13.28
C ARG A 87 18.28 -38.27 14.53
N PRO A 88 18.02 -37.71 15.74
CA PRO A 88 18.96 -36.85 16.47
C PRO A 88 19.60 -37.53 17.70
N SER A 89 20.52 -36.85 18.40
CA SER A 89 20.90 -37.27 19.76
C SER A 89 21.42 -36.14 20.68
N LEU A 90 20.94 -36.19 21.92
CA LEU A 90 21.36 -35.49 23.15
C LEU A 90 20.98 -36.44 24.32
N PRO A 91 21.47 -36.28 25.56
CA PRO A 91 22.66 -35.56 26.02
C PRO A 91 23.63 -36.47 26.83
N GLY A 92 24.83 -35.98 27.17
CA GLY A 92 25.82 -36.71 27.98
C GLY A 92 26.31 -35.90 29.19
N SER A 93 25.94 -36.32 30.40
CA SER A 93 26.39 -35.73 31.68
C SER A 93 27.67 -36.37 32.20
N ARG A 94 28.59 -35.58 32.77
CA ARG A 94 29.49 -36.03 33.85
C ARG A 94 30.03 -34.88 34.71
N THR A 95 30.24 -35.20 35.99
CA THR A 95 30.50 -34.27 37.10
C THR A 95 31.85 -34.53 37.79
N THR A 96 32.19 -33.67 38.78
CA THR A 96 33.29 -33.78 39.78
C THR A 96 34.71 -33.44 39.29
N SER A 97 35.62 -32.82 40.06
CA SER A 97 35.61 -32.39 41.49
C SER A 97 36.67 -31.30 41.76
N ALA A 98 36.50 -30.52 42.85
CA ALA A 98 37.46 -29.52 43.36
C ALA A 98 38.60 -30.13 44.22
N PRO A 99 39.65 -29.34 44.56
CA PRO A 99 39.94 -29.11 45.99
C PRO A 99 40.45 -27.69 46.38
N THR A 100 40.43 -27.40 47.69
CA THR A 100 40.99 -26.22 48.40
C THR A 100 41.65 -26.73 49.72
N PRO A 101 42.15 -25.93 50.72
CA PRO A 101 42.47 -24.48 50.82
C PRO A 101 43.83 -24.12 51.54
N ASN A 102 44.05 -22.80 51.81
CA ASN A 102 44.76 -22.18 52.97
C ASN A 102 46.30 -21.90 52.90
N PRO A 103 46.92 -20.96 53.70
CA PRO A 103 46.43 -19.76 54.43
C PRO A 103 47.24 -18.42 54.25
N SER A 104 46.65 -17.29 54.70
CA SER A 104 47.15 -15.99 55.30
C SER A 104 48.65 -15.60 55.40
N PRO A 105 49.04 -14.28 55.54
CA PRO A 105 48.43 -13.27 56.44
C PRO A 105 48.33 -11.78 55.96
N GLY A 106 47.67 -10.92 56.76
CA GLY A 106 47.63 -9.44 56.61
C GLY A 106 48.88 -8.71 57.16
N PRO A 107 48.92 -7.35 57.23
CA PRO A 107 48.15 -6.63 58.27
C PRO A 107 47.77 -5.13 58.01
N THR A 108 47.24 -4.50 59.07
CA THR A 108 47.22 -3.06 59.44
C THR A 108 46.26 -2.06 58.78
N TYR A 109 45.31 -1.62 59.61
CA TYR A 109 44.46 -0.43 59.47
C TYR A 109 45.26 0.88 59.67
N ARG A 110 44.90 1.94 58.93
CA ARG A 110 45.22 3.34 59.29
C ARG A 110 43.99 4.20 58.98
N PRO A 111 43.43 4.96 59.95
CA PRO A 111 42.25 5.78 59.70
C PRO A 111 42.62 7.08 58.98
N SER A 112 41.96 7.37 57.86
CA SER A 112 41.97 8.68 57.21
C SER A 112 40.58 9.31 57.30
N THR A 113 40.48 10.42 58.00
CA THR A 113 39.28 11.27 58.03
C THR A 113 39.15 12.04 56.73
N SER A 114 38.00 11.94 56.05
CA SER A 114 37.60 12.82 54.96
C SER A 114 36.11 13.18 55.10
N GLU A 115 35.78 14.42 54.72
CA GLU A 115 34.52 15.11 54.98
C GLU A 115 33.27 14.46 54.36
N PRO A 116 32.06 14.81 54.85
CA PRO A 116 30.81 14.34 54.24
C PRO A 116 30.70 14.84 52.79
N SER A 117 30.69 13.89 51.85
CA SER A 117 30.34 14.15 50.45
C SER A 117 28.99 14.86 50.39
N ARG A 118 28.96 16.04 49.77
CA ARG A 118 27.69 16.70 49.45
C ARG A 118 26.89 15.78 48.54
N SER A 119 25.61 15.63 48.83
CA SER A 119 24.65 14.95 47.96
C SER A 119 24.72 15.57 46.56
N PRO A 120 24.59 14.78 45.47
CA PRO A 120 24.39 15.36 44.16
C PRO A 120 23.11 16.19 44.20
N THR A 121 23.23 17.49 43.94
CA THR A 121 22.07 18.35 43.72
C THR A 121 21.31 17.80 42.52
N SER A 122 20.09 17.33 42.75
CA SER A 122 19.19 16.89 41.69
C SER A 122 19.05 18.00 40.66
N SER A 123 19.49 17.75 39.42
CA SER A 123 19.13 18.58 38.28
C SER A 123 17.62 18.79 38.28
N PRO A 124 17.11 19.98 37.93
CA PRO A 124 15.67 20.18 37.83
C PRO A 124 15.10 19.21 36.80
N THR A 125 14.31 18.25 37.26
CA THR A 125 13.59 17.31 36.39
C THR A 125 12.62 18.11 35.54
N ARG A 126 12.81 18.05 34.21
CA ARG A 126 11.92 18.68 33.25
C ARG A 126 10.51 18.06 33.37
N PRO A 127 9.43 18.83 33.15
CA PRO A 127 8.08 18.31 33.26
C PRO A 127 7.80 17.31 32.14
N CYS A 128 7.09 16.22 32.46
CA CYS A 128 6.55 15.30 31.48
C CYS A 128 5.16 15.75 31.02
N PHE A 129 4.82 15.52 29.75
CA PHE A 129 3.49 15.79 29.20
C PHE A 129 2.42 15.00 29.95
N GLN A 130 1.35 15.66 30.40
CA GLN A 130 0.26 15.03 31.16
C GLN A 130 -0.99 14.77 30.31
N THR A 131 -1.04 15.27 29.07
CA THR A 131 -2.19 15.10 28.16
C THR A 131 -1.75 15.04 26.69
N ASN A 132 -2.54 14.35 25.86
CA ASN A 132 -2.37 14.35 24.40
C ASN A 132 -2.34 15.78 23.82
N THR A 133 -3.16 16.70 24.34
CA THR A 133 -3.21 18.09 23.89
C THR A 133 -1.90 18.82 24.13
N GLU A 134 -1.33 18.71 25.34
CA GLU A 134 -0.06 19.34 25.71
C GLU A 134 1.10 18.86 24.82
N LEU A 135 1.14 17.56 24.52
CA LEU A 135 2.10 16.97 23.58
C LEU A 135 1.88 17.50 22.16
N SER A 136 0.65 17.49 21.65
CA SER A 136 0.34 17.95 20.30
C SER A 136 0.62 19.45 20.08
N ASP A 137 0.37 20.28 21.10
CA ASP A 137 0.68 21.70 21.06
C ASP A 137 2.20 21.93 21.08
N ALA A 138 2.95 21.18 21.91
CA ALA A 138 4.41 21.28 21.97
C ALA A 138 5.11 20.73 20.72
N ALA A 139 4.61 19.63 20.13
CA ALA A 139 5.11 19.11 18.85
C ALA A 139 4.89 20.13 17.73
N ARG A 140 3.67 20.68 17.60
CA ARG A 140 3.39 21.74 16.63
C ARG A 140 4.31 22.95 16.82
N ASP A 141 4.53 23.38 18.06
CA ASP A 141 5.35 24.55 18.37
C ASP A 141 6.85 24.29 18.17
N TRP A 142 7.35 23.07 18.41
CA TRP A 142 8.70 22.61 18.06
C TRP A 142 8.99 22.70 16.55
N LEU A 143 7.98 22.43 15.74
CA LEU A 143 8.02 22.44 14.27
C LEU A 143 7.86 23.84 13.63
N GLN A 144 7.65 24.91 14.42
CA GLN A 144 7.55 26.28 13.91
C GLN A 144 8.94 26.92 13.69
N ASP A 145 9.14 28.16 14.13
CA ASP A 145 10.41 28.87 13.98
C ASP A 145 11.35 28.66 15.18
N SER A 146 12.63 28.94 14.96
CA SER A 146 13.71 28.77 15.95
C SER A 146 13.44 29.37 17.34
N GLN A 147 12.68 30.47 17.45
CA GLN A 147 12.36 31.10 18.73
C GLN A 147 11.32 30.29 19.50
N ILE A 148 10.30 29.77 18.81
CA ILE A 148 9.28 28.91 19.42
C ILE A 148 9.88 27.55 19.80
N LYS A 149 10.67 26.93 18.92
CA LYS A 149 11.45 25.72 19.25
C LYS A 149 12.31 25.93 20.51
N THR A 150 13.02 27.05 20.61
CA THR A 150 13.82 27.38 21.81
C THR A 150 12.96 27.51 23.08
N ILE A 151 11.70 27.97 23.00
CA ILE A 151 10.80 28.04 24.16
C ILE A 151 10.40 26.62 24.60
N VAL A 152 10.00 25.76 23.66
CA VAL A 152 9.66 24.35 23.93
C VAL A 152 10.87 23.60 24.50
N GLU A 153 12.06 23.81 23.96
CA GLU A 153 13.32 23.19 24.41
C GLU A 153 13.74 23.64 25.82
N ASN A 154 13.53 24.92 26.15
CA ASN A 154 13.75 25.40 27.52
C ASN A 154 12.74 24.82 28.52
N GLN A 155 11.51 24.49 28.08
CA GLN A 155 10.49 23.90 28.93
C GLN A 155 10.66 22.38 29.10
N TYR A 156 10.60 21.62 28.00
CA TYR A 156 10.53 20.15 28.02
C TYR A 156 11.86 19.44 27.70
N GLY A 157 12.82 20.14 27.08
CA GLY A 157 14.10 19.56 26.67
C GLY A 157 14.19 19.32 25.18
N SER A 158 15.27 18.66 24.74
CA SER A 158 15.36 18.21 23.36
C SER A 158 14.23 17.22 23.07
N ILE A 159 13.78 17.11 21.82
CA ILE A 159 12.62 16.27 21.52
C ILE A 159 12.82 14.80 21.89
N GLY A 160 14.04 14.27 21.76
CA GLY A 160 14.38 12.91 22.21
C GLY A 160 14.33 12.71 23.73
N ASP A 161 14.49 13.77 24.54
CA ASP A 161 14.40 13.73 26.01
C ASP A 161 12.97 13.86 26.54
N TRP A 162 11.95 13.98 25.68
CA TRP A 162 10.57 14.20 26.10
C TRP A 162 10.02 12.98 26.84
N CYS A 163 9.35 13.23 27.97
CA CYS A 163 8.73 12.20 28.80
C CYS A 163 7.21 12.38 28.89
N PHE A 164 6.50 11.27 29.05
CA PHE A 164 5.04 11.20 28.96
C PHE A 164 4.44 10.63 30.25
N GLY A 165 3.35 11.22 30.72
CA GLY A 165 2.52 10.66 31.79
C GLY A 165 1.55 9.61 31.23
N PRO A 166 0.97 8.76 32.09
CA PRO A 166 0.12 7.62 31.67
C PRO A 166 -1.20 8.03 30.99
N SER A 167 -1.54 9.32 30.99
CA SER A 167 -2.69 9.89 30.27
C SER A 167 -2.35 10.34 28.84
N VAL A 168 -1.09 10.19 28.40
CA VAL A 168 -0.66 10.39 27.02
C VAL A 168 -0.82 9.07 26.27
N THR A 169 -1.95 8.93 25.58
CA THR A 169 -2.37 7.69 24.91
C THR A 169 -2.49 7.84 23.38
N SER A 170 -2.33 9.05 22.84
CA SER A 170 -2.33 9.28 21.39
C SER A 170 -1.14 10.13 20.95
N MET A 171 -0.48 9.64 19.90
CA MET A 171 0.55 10.33 19.12
C MET A 171 0.11 10.55 17.66
N GLU A 172 -1.20 10.50 17.42
CA GLU A 172 -1.83 10.68 16.11
C GLU A 172 -1.36 11.98 15.43
N SER A 173 -0.93 11.86 14.17
CA SER A 173 -0.52 12.98 13.30
C SER A 173 0.57 13.94 13.86
N LEU A 174 1.33 13.60 14.91
CA LEU A 174 2.27 14.54 15.56
C LEU A 174 3.31 15.17 14.61
N PHE A 175 3.79 14.40 13.62
CA PHE A 175 4.76 14.85 12.61
C PHE A 175 4.18 14.80 11.19
N ARG A 176 2.86 14.89 11.07
CA ARG A 176 2.17 14.88 9.77
C ARG A 176 2.60 16.03 8.87
N SER A 177 2.87 15.70 7.62
CA SER A 177 3.37 16.54 6.52
C SER A 177 4.70 17.25 6.82
N GLN A 178 5.46 16.81 7.84
CA GLN A 178 6.74 17.40 8.20
C GLN A 178 7.88 16.81 7.35
N SER A 179 7.86 17.10 6.05
CA SER A 179 8.78 16.52 5.05
C SER A 179 10.28 16.52 5.42
N THR A 180 10.74 17.49 6.22
CA THR A 180 12.13 17.61 6.67
C THR A 180 12.40 17.11 8.10
N PHE A 181 11.41 16.54 8.77
CA PHE A 181 11.56 16.04 10.15
C PHE A 181 12.35 14.72 10.17
N ASN A 182 13.39 14.67 11.00
CA ASN A 182 14.26 13.51 11.18
C ASN A 182 15.03 13.60 12.51
N GLU A 183 14.35 14.06 13.57
CA GLU A 183 14.93 14.20 14.92
C GLU A 183 14.83 12.86 15.66
N ASP A 184 15.84 12.50 16.46
CA ASP A 184 15.91 11.23 17.20
C ASP A 184 14.81 11.13 18.28
N LEU A 185 14.03 10.05 18.23
CA LEU A 185 12.94 9.70 19.14
C LEU A 185 13.15 8.34 19.85
N SER A 186 14.33 7.72 19.71
CA SER A 186 14.65 6.37 20.20
C SER A 186 14.51 6.19 21.72
N SER A 187 14.52 7.29 22.48
CA SER A 187 14.40 7.31 23.94
C SER A 187 12.96 7.51 24.46
N TRP A 188 11.96 7.61 23.58
CA TRP A 188 10.56 7.79 23.95
C TRP A 188 9.94 6.54 24.60
N ASP A 189 9.36 6.68 25.79
CA ASP A 189 8.50 5.65 26.39
C ASP A 189 7.07 5.76 25.83
N VAL A 190 6.82 5.02 24.76
CA VAL A 190 5.51 4.95 24.09
C VAL A 190 4.59 3.85 24.64
N SER A 191 4.95 3.18 25.74
CA SER A 191 4.24 1.98 26.25
C SER A 191 2.78 2.19 26.64
N SER A 192 2.35 3.43 26.87
CA SER A 192 0.95 3.82 27.17
C SER A 192 0.17 4.31 25.94
N VAL A 193 0.79 4.39 24.76
CA VAL A 193 0.17 4.89 23.54
C VAL A 193 -0.70 3.81 22.90
N THR A 194 -1.94 4.16 22.58
CA THR A 194 -2.92 3.28 21.91
C THR A 194 -3.22 3.70 20.47
N ASN A 195 -2.83 4.91 20.06
CA ASN A 195 -3.07 5.47 18.73
C ASN A 195 -1.80 6.18 18.20
N MET A 196 -1.29 5.70 17.07
CA MET A 196 -0.16 6.26 16.31
C MET A 196 -0.54 6.57 14.84
N ALA A 197 -1.83 6.63 14.53
CA ALA A 197 -2.31 6.84 13.16
C ALA A 197 -1.76 8.14 12.56
N ASP A 198 -1.34 8.09 11.29
CA ASP A 198 -0.75 9.22 10.55
C ASP A 198 0.49 9.89 11.21
N MET A 199 1.12 9.30 12.25
CA MET A 199 2.14 9.99 13.07
C MET A 199 3.30 10.57 12.27
N PHE A 200 3.83 9.84 11.29
CA PHE A 200 4.89 10.28 10.36
C PHE A 200 4.37 10.42 8.92
N ASN A 201 3.05 10.52 8.70
CA ASN A 201 2.46 10.67 7.37
C ASN A 201 3.06 11.91 6.66
N GLY A 202 3.76 11.72 5.54
CA GLY A 202 4.41 12.79 4.78
C GLY A 202 5.71 13.32 5.39
N ALA A 203 6.26 12.68 6.42
CA ALA A 203 7.59 12.98 6.96
C ALA A 203 8.69 12.34 6.08
N SER A 204 8.79 12.80 4.83
CA SER A 204 9.56 12.12 3.77
C SER A 204 11.05 11.89 4.03
N LEU A 205 11.69 12.66 4.93
CA LEU A 205 13.09 12.47 5.34
C LEU A 205 13.25 11.72 6.69
N PHE A 206 12.16 11.30 7.34
CA PHE A 206 12.22 10.60 8.61
C PHE A 206 12.79 9.19 8.42
N ASN A 207 13.84 8.88 9.17
CA ASN A 207 14.54 7.59 9.13
C ASN A 207 15.32 7.35 10.44
N GLN A 208 14.71 7.62 11.60
CA GLN A 208 15.31 7.37 12.91
C GLN A 208 14.91 6.01 13.48
N ASP A 209 15.82 5.39 14.24
CA ASP A 209 15.63 4.09 14.88
C ASP A 209 14.49 4.13 15.92
N LEU A 210 13.50 3.25 15.73
CA LEU A 210 12.34 3.06 16.62
C LEU A 210 12.28 1.63 17.20
N SER A 211 13.33 0.83 17.04
CA SER A 211 13.36 -0.59 17.47
C SER A 211 13.25 -0.79 19.00
N SER A 212 13.49 0.27 19.77
CA SER A 212 13.34 0.34 21.23
C SER A 212 11.91 0.55 21.71
N TRP A 213 10.99 0.95 20.83
CA TRP A 213 9.62 1.33 21.21
C TRP A 213 8.78 0.13 21.60
N ASN A 214 8.15 0.18 22.78
CA ASN A 214 7.14 -0.79 23.17
C ASN A 214 5.76 -0.38 22.62
N VAL A 215 5.37 -0.97 21.49
CA VAL A 215 4.09 -0.70 20.80
C VAL A 215 2.96 -1.69 21.14
N SER A 216 3.15 -2.61 22.10
CA SER A 216 2.14 -3.65 22.45
C SER A 216 0.75 -3.13 22.85
N SER A 217 0.66 -1.86 23.28
CA SER A 217 -0.60 -1.18 23.61
C SER A 217 -1.30 -0.52 22.41
N VAL A 218 -0.67 -0.45 21.24
CA VAL A 218 -1.16 0.29 20.08
C VAL A 218 -2.24 -0.51 19.35
N ILE A 219 -3.37 0.17 19.09
CA ILE A 219 -4.55 -0.40 18.41
C ILE A 219 -4.68 0.18 16.99
N TYR A 220 -4.31 1.46 16.82
CA TYR A 220 -4.45 2.19 15.57
C TYR A 220 -3.07 2.61 15.02
N MET A 221 -2.64 2.00 13.90
CA MET A 221 -1.39 2.32 13.18
C MET A 221 -1.60 2.76 11.73
N SER A 222 -2.85 2.90 11.28
CA SER A 222 -3.20 3.28 9.91
C SER A 222 -2.43 4.53 9.44
N GLY A 223 -1.78 4.45 8.29
CA GLY A 223 -1.02 5.57 7.69
C GLY A 223 0.23 6.02 8.45
N MET A 224 0.70 5.30 9.48
CA MET A 224 1.79 5.76 10.37
C MET A 224 3.05 6.22 9.61
N PHE A 225 3.48 5.49 8.57
CA PHE A 225 4.61 5.84 7.71
C PHE A 225 4.20 6.19 6.27
N TRP A 226 2.93 6.55 6.03
CA TRP A 226 2.44 6.94 4.70
C TRP A 226 3.29 8.08 4.13
N SER A 227 3.88 7.93 2.94
CA SER A 227 4.77 8.90 2.30
C SER A 227 6.03 9.26 3.11
N ALA A 228 6.42 8.45 4.09
CA ALA A 228 7.72 8.54 4.77
C ALA A 228 8.82 7.91 3.88
N ALA A 229 9.03 8.47 2.69
CA ALA A 229 9.78 7.85 1.60
C ALA A 229 11.22 7.39 1.94
N SER A 230 11.89 8.04 2.89
CA SER A 230 13.24 7.67 3.36
C SER A 230 13.26 6.63 4.49
N PHE A 231 12.11 6.28 5.06
CA PHE A 231 12.03 5.40 6.22
C PHE A 231 12.41 3.96 5.85
N ASN A 232 13.47 3.46 6.47
CA ASN A 232 13.95 2.10 6.34
C ASN A 232 14.76 1.75 7.61
N GLN A 233 14.04 1.53 8.72
CA GLN A 233 14.58 1.06 9.99
C GLN A 233 13.96 -0.28 10.38
N ASP A 234 14.62 -0.98 11.30
CA ASP A 234 14.19 -2.27 11.81
C ASP A 234 13.00 -2.11 12.77
N LEU A 235 11.91 -2.82 12.47
CA LEU A 235 10.68 -2.88 13.26
C LEU A 235 10.35 -4.33 13.70
N SER A 236 11.26 -5.28 13.51
CA SER A 236 11.04 -6.71 13.80
C SER A 236 10.83 -7.03 15.29
N SER A 237 11.20 -6.09 16.18
CA SER A 237 10.99 -6.17 17.63
C SER A 237 9.58 -5.73 18.09
N TRP A 238 8.77 -5.15 17.22
CA TRP A 238 7.47 -4.59 17.57
C TRP A 238 6.41 -5.67 17.80
N ASP A 239 5.75 -5.63 18.97
CA ASP A 239 4.54 -6.40 19.26
C ASP A 239 3.32 -5.66 18.69
N VAL A 240 2.84 -6.11 17.53
CA VAL A 240 1.69 -5.53 16.83
C VAL A 240 0.39 -6.34 17.02
N SER A 241 0.37 -7.33 17.92
CA SER A 241 -0.76 -8.25 18.13
C SER A 241 -2.09 -7.59 18.54
N SER A 242 -2.01 -6.35 19.05
CA SER A 242 -3.16 -5.50 19.43
C SER A 242 -3.72 -4.64 18.29
N VAL A 243 -3.05 -4.57 17.14
CA VAL A 243 -3.41 -3.69 16.02
C VAL A 243 -4.55 -4.31 15.21
N ALA A 244 -5.61 -3.52 14.98
CA ALA A 244 -6.78 -3.98 14.21
C ALA A 244 -6.78 -3.48 12.75
N ASP A 245 -6.07 -2.39 12.46
CA ASP A 245 -6.08 -1.72 11.16
C ASP A 245 -4.66 -1.25 10.78
N MET A 246 -4.13 -1.81 9.68
CA MET A 246 -2.83 -1.47 9.10
C MET A 246 -2.95 -0.76 7.74
N SER A 247 -4.15 -0.24 7.41
CA SER A 247 -4.40 0.44 6.14
C SER A 247 -3.40 1.58 5.91
N TYR A 248 -2.85 1.69 4.70
CA TYR A 248 -1.86 2.69 4.29
C TYR A 248 -0.56 2.74 5.12
N MET A 249 -0.27 1.77 6.01
CA MET A 249 0.82 1.89 7.01
C MET A 249 2.19 2.22 6.40
N PHE A 250 2.53 1.62 5.26
CA PHE A 250 3.76 1.85 4.49
C PHE A 250 3.49 2.34 3.05
N ASP A 251 2.31 2.92 2.78
CA ASP A 251 1.99 3.57 1.50
C ASP A 251 3.11 4.57 1.17
N SER A 252 3.70 4.48 -0.02
CA SER A 252 4.74 5.36 -0.54
C SER A 252 5.99 5.47 0.35
N ALA A 253 6.20 4.54 1.30
CA ALA A 253 7.44 4.37 2.05
C ALA A 253 8.48 3.67 1.14
N SER A 254 8.84 4.32 0.03
CA SER A 254 9.50 3.68 -1.12
C SER A 254 10.89 3.11 -0.85
N SER A 255 11.56 3.50 0.24
CA SER A 255 12.83 2.92 0.69
C SER A 255 12.68 1.71 1.63
N PHE A 256 11.49 1.47 2.18
CA PHE A 256 11.27 0.48 3.23
C PHE A 256 11.41 -0.96 2.70
N ASN A 257 12.29 -1.73 3.34
CA ASN A 257 12.56 -3.14 3.01
C ASN A 257 13.16 -3.90 4.22
N HIS A 258 12.64 -3.66 5.42
CA HIS A 258 13.03 -4.40 6.65
C HIS A 258 12.07 -5.55 6.96
N ASP A 259 12.62 -6.59 7.57
CA ASP A 259 11.93 -7.83 7.94
C ASP A 259 10.74 -7.57 8.88
N LEU A 260 9.58 -8.12 8.51
CA LEU A 260 8.32 -8.07 9.26
C LEU A 260 7.76 -9.48 9.55
N SER A 261 8.54 -10.54 9.28
CA SER A 261 8.10 -11.94 9.42
C SER A 261 7.77 -12.35 10.86
N SER A 262 8.24 -11.59 11.85
CA SER A 262 7.97 -11.77 13.29
C SER A 262 6.66 -11.15 13.77
N TRP A 263 5.96 -10.35 12.95
CA TRP A 263 4.75 -9.65 13.35
C TRP A 263 3.55 -10.59 13.47
N ASP A 264 2.89 -10.57 14.64
CA ASP A 264 1.60 -11.21 14.84
C ASP A 264 0.48 -10.29 14.33
N VAL A 265 -0.03 -10.60 13.14
CA VAL A 265 -1.09 -9.82 12.45
C VAL A 265 -2.48 -10.46 12.57
N ALA A 266 -2.66 -11.50 13.39
CA ALA A 266 -3.92 -12.26 13.48
C ALA A 266 -5.14 -11.44 13.94
N SER A 267 -4.92 -10.27 14.53
CA SER A 267 -5.97 -9.31 14.93
C SER A 267 -6.37 -8.32 13.84
N VAL A 268 -5.62 -8.24 12.73
CA VAL A 268 -5.79 -7.22 11.69
C VAL A 268 -6.96 -7.59 10.77
N THR A 269 -7.89 -6.67 10.56
CA THR A 269 -9.04 -6.87 9.66
C THR A 269 -8.91 -6.13 8.33
N SER A 270 -8.01 -5.15 8.23
CA SER A 270 -7.76 -4.37 7.00
C SER A 270 -6.27 -4.17 6.76
N MET A 271 -5.81 -4.55 5.56
CA MET A 271 -4.46 -4.29 5.02
C MET A 271 -4.51 -3.43 3.74
N ARG A 272 -5.66 -2.79 3.50
CA ARG A 272 -5.95 -1.89 2.39
C ARG A 272 -4.80 -0.89 2.11
N TRP A 273 -4.24 -0.93 0.91
CA TRP A 273 -3.12 -0.10 0.44
C TRP A 273 -1.84 -0.13 1.33
N MET A 274 -1.64 -1.14 2.19
CA MET A 274 -0.56 -1.15 3.19
C MET A 274 0.85 -0.95 2.60
N PHE A 275 1.16 -1.54 1.44
CA PHE A 275 2.43 -1.42 0.72
C PHE A 275 2.28 -0.74 -0.66
N TYR A 276 1.25 0.10 -0.85
CA TYR A 276 1.05 0.87 -2.09
C TYR A 276 2.29 1.69 -2.44
N ILE A 277 2.88 1.51 -3.63
CA ILE A 277 4.12 2.22 -4.06
C ILE A 277 5.32 1.98 -3.09
N ALA A 278 5.30 0.94 -2.25
CA ALA A 278 6.47 0.51 -1.46
C ALA A 278 7.48 -0.21 -2.37
N SER A 279 8.05 0.50 -3.34
CA SER A 279 8.75 -0.06 -4.50
C SER A 279 9.99 -0.89 -4.18
N SER A 280 10.60 -0.69 -3.00
CA SER A 280 11.76 -1.47 -2.53
C SER A 280 11.38 -2.71 -1.71
N PHE A 281 10.12 -2.82 -1.28
CA PHE A 281 9.69 -3.85 -0.34
C PHE A 281 9.62 -5.23 -1.00
N ASN A 282 10.33 -6.20 -0.42
CA ASN A 282 10.37 -7.59 -0.88
C ASN A 282 10.80 -8.53 0.26
N GLN A 283 10.17 -8.41 1.43
CA GLN A 283 10.46 -9.23 2.62
C GLN A 283 9.43 -10.33 2.82
N ASP A 284 9.86 -11.43 3.45
CA ASP A 284 9.06 -12.64 3.65
C ASP A 284 7.88 -12.38 4.61
N LEU A 285 6.67 -12.69 4.15
CA LEU A 285 5.41 -12.57 4.89
C LEU A 285 4.69 -13.93 5.04
N SER A 286 5.34 -15.04 4.71
CA SER A 286 4.74 -16.39 4.68
C SER A 286 4.24 -16.90 6.04
N LEU A 287 4.69 -16.28 7.14
CA LEU A 287 4.31 -16.59 8.52
C LEU A 287 3.11 -15.76 9.05
N TRP A 288 2.62 -14.77 8.27
CA TRP A 288 1.48 -13.95 8.69
C TRP A 288 0.17 -14.74 8.67
N ASP A 289 -0.56 -14.71 9.79
CA ASP A 289 -1.94 -15.18 9.87
C ASP A 289 -2.88 -14.05 9.43
N VAL A 290 -3.32 -14.12 8.17
CA VAL A 290 -4.24 -13.14 7.57
C VAL A 290 -5.70 -13.59 7.58
N SER A 291 -6.05 -14.67 8.31
CA SER A 291 -7.39 -15.28 8.31
C SER A 291 -8.52 -14.35 8.80
N ALA A 292 -8.18 -13.28 9.51
CA ALA A 292 -9.10 -12.24 9.98
C ALA A 292 -9.27 -11.05 9.00
N VAL A 293 -8.46 -10.96 7.95
CA VAL A 293 -8.47 -9.84 7.00
C VAL A 293 -9.65 -9.96 6.05
N THR A 294 -10.40 -8.86 5.87
CA THR A 294 -11.54 -8.79 4.94
C THR A 294 -11.30 -7.86 3.74
N ASP A 295 -10.43 -6.86 3.90
CA ASP A 295 -10.05 -5.89 2.85
C ASP A 295 -8.52 -5.94 2.61
N MET A 296 -8.13 -6.38 1.42
CA MET A 296 -6.76 -6.36 0.90
C MET A 296 -6.59 -5.41 -0.30
N ASN A 297 -7.56 -4.53 -0.55
CA ASN A 297 -7.64 -3.68 -1.74
C ASN A 297 -6.33 -2.90 -1.96
N GLY A 298 -5.67 -3.19 -3.08
CA GLY A 298 -4.42 -2.52 -3.49
C GLY A 298 -3.21 -2.71 -2.57
N MET A 299 -3.19 -3.73 -1.69
CA MET A 299 -2.12 -3.92 -0.69
C MET A 299 -0.70 -3.86 -1.28
N PHE A 300 -0.46 -4.47 -2.45
CA PHE A 300 0.83 -4.48 -3.16
C PHE A 300 0.83 -3.70 -4.48
N TYR A 301 -0.14 -2.79 -4.71
CA TYR A 301 -0.19 -2.00 -5.94
C TYR A 301 1.10 -1.17 -6.08
N ARG A 302 1.77 -1.29 -7.23
CA ARG A 302 3.10 -0.72 -7.54
C ARG A 302 4.21 -1.08 -6.54
N ALA A 303 4.07 -2.15 -5.75
CA ALA A 303 5.17 -2.76 -5.03
C ALA A 303 6.05 -3.57 -6.02
N SER A 304 6.72 -2.86 -6.94
CA SER A 304 7.28 -3.42 -8.18
C SER A 304 8.34 -4.51 -8.01
N LEU A 305 8.96 -4.61 -6.84
CA LEU A 305 9.95 -5.65 -6.51
C LEU A 305 9.39 -6.79 -5.65
N PHE A 306 8.15 -6.69 -5.15
CA PHE A 306 7.56 -7.70 -4.29
C PHE A 306 7.32 -9.00 -5.06
N ASN A 307 7.90 -10.09 -4.58
CA ASN A 307 7.78 -11.42 -5.16
C ASN A 307 8.07 -12.53 -4.12
N GLN A 308 7.59 -12.36 -2.88
CA GLN A 308 7.74 -13.35 -1.80
C GLN A 308 6.54 -14.29 -1.73
N ASP A 309 6.81 -15.53 -1.31
CA ASP A 309 5.81 -16.58 -1.19
C ASP A 309 4.74 -16.22 -0.14
N ILE A 310 3.48 -16.25 -0.58
CA ILE A 310 2.27 -15.98 0.20
C ILE A 310 1.21 -17.09 -0.05
N SER A 311 1.63 -18.23 -0.60
CA SER A 311 0.77 -19.40 -0.85
C SER A 311 0.20 -20.02 0.43
N SER A 312 0.80 -19.72 1.58
CA SER A 312 0.38 -20.15 2.92
C SER A 312 -0.77 -19.34 3.52
N TRP A 313 -1.12 -18.19 2.94
CA TRP A 313 -2.14 -17.28 3.49
C TRP A 313 -3.55 -17.87 3.40
N ASP A 314 -4.27 -17.86 4.52
CA ASP A 314 -5.72 -18.12 4.55
C ASP A 314 -6.47 -16.83 4.21
N VAL A 315 -6.92 -16.73 2.96
CA VAL A 315 -7.66 -15.57 2.44
C VAL A 315 -9.18 -15.79 2.39
N SER A 316 -9.70 -16.85 3.03
CA SER A 316 -11.11 -17.25 2.95
C SER A 316 -12.11 -16.20 3.50
N SER A 317 -11.64 -15.27 4.33
CA SER A 317 -12.40 -14.12 4.85
C SER A 317 -12.40 -12.88 3.96
N VAL A 318 -11.55 -12.83 2.92
CA VAL A 318 -11.36 -11.63 2.09
C VAL A 318 -12.52 -11.48 1.09
N THR A 319 -13.07 -10.26 1.00
CA THR A 319 -14.18 -9.95 0.06
C THR A 319 -13.77 -9.00 -1.06
N ASP A 320 -12.73 -8.18 -0.85
CA ASP A 320 -12.18 -7.21 -1.81
C ASP A 320 -10.68 -7.50 -2.03
N MET A 321 -10.35 -8.00 -3.23
CA MET A 321 -8.98 -8.17 -3.73
C MET A 321 -8.69 -7.24 -4.91
N GLY A 322 -9.53 -6.22 -5.12
CA GLY A 322 -9.36 -5.24 -6.18
C GLY A 322 -7.97 -4.62 -6.10
N ASN A 323 -7.32 -4.45 -7.25
CA ASN A 323 -6.00 -3.83 -7.37
C ASN A 323 -4.82 -4.53 -6.66
N LEU A 324 -4.99 -5.71 -6.03
CA LEU A 324 -4.02 -6.30 -5.08
C LEU A 324 -2.56 -6.31 -5.58
N PHE A 325 -2.30 -6.75 -6.81
CA PHE A 325 -0.99 -6.82 -7.45
C PHE A 325 -0.86 -5.92 -8.69
N HIS A 326 -1.71 -4.90 -8.81
CA HIS A 326 -1.69 -3.96 -9.94
C HIS A 326 -0.31 -3.26 -10.02
N LEU A 327 0.39 -3.39 -11.15
CA LEU A 327 1.75 -2.90 -11.42
C LEU A 327 2.83 -3.50 -10.48
N ALA A 328 2.55 -4.61 -9.80
CA ALA A 328 3.55 -5.43 -9.10
C ALA A 328 4.32 -6.29 -10.14
N SER A 329 5.09 -5.63 -11.01
CA SER A 329 5.63 -6.23 -12.24
C SER A 329 6.58 -7.41 -12.05
N SER A 330 7.17 -7.59 -10.86
CA SER A 330 8.01 -8.76 -10.52
C SER A 330 7.23 -9.94 -9.92
N PHE A 331 5.97 -9.76 -9.54
CA PHE A 331 5.20 -10.76 -8.80
C PHE A 331 4.84 -11.96 -9.69
N ASN A 332 5.18 -13.16 -9.23
CA ASN A 332 4.90 -14.42 -9.92
C ASN A 332 4.90 -15.63 -8.96
N GLN A 333 4.26 -15.50 -7.79
CA GLN A 333 4.15 -16.58 -6.79
C GLN A 333 2.86 -17.38 -6.92
N ASP A 334 2.91 -18.66 -6.54
CA ASP A 334 1.78 -19.59 -6.61
C ASP A 334 0.66 -19.14 -5.65
N LEU A 335 -0.56 -19.05 -6.18
CA LEU A 335 -1.78 -18.69 -5.45
C LEU A 335 -2.86 -19.78 -5.58
N SER A 336 -2.54 -20.96 -6.12
CA SER A 336 -3.49 -22.04 -6.39
C SER A 336 -4.12 -22.64 -5.13
N SER A 337 -3.53 -22.40 -3.96
CA SER A 337 -4.01 -22.78 -2.63
C SER A 337 -5.03 -21.82 -2.00
N TRP A 338 -5.19 -20.61 -2.55
CA TRP A 338 -6.07 -19.59 -1.98
C TRP A 338 -7.55 -19.93 -2.15
N ASP A 339 -8.31 -19.88 -1.05
CA ASP A 339 -9.77 -19.95 -1.06
C ASP A 339 -10.36 -18.56 -1.30
N VAL A 340 -10.77 -18.30 -2.54
CA VAL A 340 -11.32 -17.01 -2.98
C VAL A 340 -12.86 -17.01 -3.08
N ALA A 341 -13.55 -18.03 -2.55
CA ALA A 341 -15.01 -18.18 -2.68
C ALA A 341 -15.84 -17.04 -2.06
N SER A 342 -15.24 -16.25 -1.16
CA SER A 342 -15.84 -15.05 -0.54
C SER A 342 -15.61 -13.75 -1.34
N VAL A 343 -14.73 -13.76 -2.36
CA VAL A 343 -14.31 -12.55 -3.09
C VAL A 343 -15.37 -12.11 -4.09
N THR A 344 -15.75 -10.83 -4.04
CA THR A 344 -16.74 -10.24 -4.97
C THR A 344 -16.14 -9.30 -6.02
N ASP A 345 -14.96 -8.76 -5.75
CA ASP A 345 -14.22 -7.82 -6.60
C ASP A 345 -12.78 -8.31 -6.82
N THR A 346 -12.43 -8.56 -8.09
CA THR A 346 -11.08 -8.91 -8.57
C THR A 346 -10.57 -7.91 -9.61
N SER A 347 -11.24 -6.76 -9.73
CA SER A 347 -10.93 -5.75 -10.73
C SER A 347 -9.49 -5.25 -10.57
N PHE A 348 -8.79 -5.09 -11.69
CA PHE A 348 -7.40 -4.66 -11.76
C PHE A 348 -6.38 -5.55 -11.00
N MET A 349 -6.75 -6.72 -10.47
CA MET A 349 -5.93 -7.49 -9.51
C MET A 349 -4.50 -7.78 -10.00
N PHE A 350 -4.32 -8.14 -11.26
CA PHE A 350 -3.02 -8.40 -11.91
C PHE A 350 -2.73 -7.41 -13.06
N HIS A 351 -3.36 -6.24 -13.08
CA HIS A 351 -3.16 -5.23 -14.13
C HIS A 351 -1.68 -4.81 -14.20
N SER A 352 -1.04 -4.98 -15.34
CA SER A 352 0.38 -4.76 -15.61
C SER A 352 1.34 -5.55 -14.69
N ALA A 353 0.87 -6.66 -14.07
CA ALA A 353 1.72 -7.63 -13.38
C ALA A 353 2.43 -8.52 -14.43
N SER A 354 3.33 -7.92 -15.21
CA SER A 354 3.85 -8.51 -16.46
C SER A 354 4.64 -9.81 -16.30
N SER A 355 5.17 -10.12 -15.10
CA SER A 355 5.81 -11.41 -14.81
C SER A 355 4.84 -12.52 -14.41
N PHE A 356 3.59 -12.20 -14.09
CA PHE A 356 2.64 -13.14 -13.50
C PHE A 356 2.11 -14.16 -14.53
N ASN A 357 2.29 -15.44 -14.23
CA ASN A 357 1.82 -16.57 -15.05
C ASN A 357 1.62 -17.84 -14.21
N GLN A 358 0.95 -17.73 -13.06
CA GLN A 358 0.70 -18.87 -12.15
C GLN A 358 -0.73 -19.41 -12.29
N ASP A 359 -0.89 -20.70 -12.01
CA ASP A 359 -2.15 -21.43 -12.18
C ASP A 359 -3.21 -20.94 -11.18
N LEU A 360 -4.38 -20.59 -11.70
CA LEU A 360 -5.55 -20.12 -10.94
C LEU A 360 -6.79 -21.01 -11.21
N SER A 361 -6.63 -22.16 -11.88
CA SER A 361 -7.73 -23.04 -12.30
C SER A 361 -8.51 -23.67 -11.12
N SER A 362 -7.94 -23.63 -9.91
CA SER A 362 -8.55 -24.08 -8.65
C SER A 362 -9.48 -23.07 -7.98
N TRP A 363 -9.45 -21.79 -8.39
CA TRP A 363 -10.20 -20.72 -7.75
C TRP A 363 -11.71 -20.83 -7.98
N ASP A 364 -12.50 -20.78 -6.90
CA ASP A 364 -13.95 -20.60 -6.95
C ASP A 364 -14.28 -19.12 -7.09
N VAL A 365 -14.47 -18.66 -8.33
CA VAL A 365 -14.83 -17.28 -8.66
C VAL A 365 -16.36 -17.06 -8.77
N SER A 366 -17.18 -18.01 -8.33
CA SER A 366 -18.65 -17.96 -8.53
C SER A 366 -19.36 -16.80 -7.82
N ALA A 367 -18.71 -16.16 -6.83
CA ALA A 367 -19.19 -14.96 -6.15
C ALA A 367 -18.73 -13.63 -6.79
N VAL A 368 -17.79 -13.67 -7.74
CA VAL A 368 -17.19 -12.46 -8.34
C VAL A 368 -18.18 -11.79 -9.30
N THR A 369 -18.34 -10.47 -9.14
CA THR A 369 -19.21 -9.65 -10.01
C THR A 369 -18.45 -8.71 -10.95
N ASP A 370 -17.22 -8.31 -10.58
CA ASP A 370 -16.34 -7.47 -11.40
C ASP A 370 -14.95 -8.11 -11.58
N MET A 371 -14.59 -8.32 -12.84
CA MET A 371 -13.27 -8.81 -13.32
C MET A 371 -12.61 -7.79 -14.26
N SER A 372 -13.08 -6.52 -14.26
CA SER A 372 -12.58 -5.48 -15.17
C SER A 372 -11.07 -5.29 -15.01
N SER A 373 -10.37 -5.33 -16.14
CA SER A 373 -8.92 -5.15 -16.24
C SER A 373 -8.07 -6.11 -15.41
N MET A 374 -8.61 -7.26 -14.97
CA MET A 374 -7.93 -8.19 -14.06
C MET A 374 -6.53 -8.61 -14.56
N PHE A 375 -6.37 -8.90 -15.86
CA PHE A 375 -5.12 -9.28 -16.53
C PHE A 375 -4.69 -8.28 -17.61
N TYR A 376 -5.17 -7.02 -17.55
CA TYR A 376 -4.75 -5.95 -18.46
C TYR A 376 -3.22 -5.84 -18.47
N GLN A 377 -2.54 -5.91 -19.62
CA GLN A 377 -1.07 -5.90 -19.75
C GLN A 377 -0.33 -6.96 -18.91
N ALA A 378 -0.98 -8.04 -18.45
CA ALA A 378 -0.32 -9.21 -17.88
C ALA A 378 0.30 -10.04 -19.02
N SER A 379 1.35 -9.50 -19.64
CA SER A 379 1.81 -9.93 -20.98
C SER A 379 2.31 -11.37 -21.08
N LEU A 380 2.75 -11.97 -19.97
CA LEU A 380 3.14 -13.39 -19.92
C LEU A 380 2.00 -14.34 -19.48
N PHE A 381 0.87 -13.82 -19.01
CA PHE A 381 -0.21 -14.63 -18.47
C PHE A 381 -0.89 -15.47 -19.57
N ASN A 382 -0.91 -16.79 -19.39
CA ASN A 382 -1.51 -17.74 -20.32
C ASN A 382 -1.91 -19.05 -19.61
N GLN A 383 -2.52 -18.96 -18.43
CA GLN A 383 -2.95 -20.14 -17.65
C GLN A 383 -4.43 -20.46 -17.88
N ASP A 384 -4.77 -21.75 -17.75
CA ASP A 384 -6.12 -22.28 -18.03
C ASP A 384 -7.14 -21.76 -17.01
N LEU A 385 -8.22 -21.15 -17.51
CA LEU A 385 -9.34 -20.62 -16.72
C LEU A 385 -10.68 -21.29 -17.10
N SER A 386 -10.65 -22.38 -17.88
CA SER A 386 -11.85 -23.06 -18.41
C SER A 386 -12.76 -23.65 -17.34
N SER A 387 -12.25 -23.83 -16.11
CA SER A 387 -12.96 -24.30 -14.91
C SER A 387 -13.75 -23.23 -14.17
N TRP A 388 -13.51 -21.94 -14.43
CA TRP A 388 -14.11 -20.83 -13.68
C TRP A 388 -15.62 -20.71 -13.94
N ASP A 389 -16.41 -20.65 -12.86
CA ASP A 389 -17.83 -20.28 -12.93
C ASP A 389 -17.95 -18.75 -12.93
N VAL A 390 -18.08 -18.18 -14.13
CA VAL A 390 -18.26 -16.73 -14.34
C VAL A 390 -19.73 -16.30 -14.43
N SER A 391 -20.68 -17.15 -14.05
CA SER A 391 -22.13 -16.90 -14.24
C SER A 391 -22.69 -15.72 -13.44
N SER A 392 -21.98 -15.28 -12.39
CA SER A 392 -22.30 -14.07 -11.59
C SER A 392 -21.66 -12.78 -12.11
N VAL A 393 -20.74 -12.84 -13.09
CA VAL A 393 -19.94 -11.68 -13.51
C VAL A 393 -20.79 -10.73 -14.36
N GLU A 394 -20.80 -9.44 -14.00
CA GLU A 394 -21.47 -8.38 -14.75
C GLU A 394 -20.48 -7.56 -15.61
N TYR A 395 -19.21 -7.46 -15.19
CA TYR A 395 -18.20 -6.59 -15.79
C TYR A 395 -16.89 -7.34 -16.12
N MET A 396 -16.52 -7.36 -17.41
CA MET A 396 -15.26 -7.93 -17.94
C MET A 396 -14.51 -6.92 -18.84
N ASN A 397 -14.68 -5.62 -18.57
CA ASN A 397 -14.06 -4.57 -19.38
C ASN A 397 -12.54 -4.72 -19.39
N ALA A 398 -11.92 -4.77 -20.57
CA ALA A 398 -10.47 -4.81 -20.75
C ALA A 398 -9.74 -5.93 -19.98
N MET A 399 -10.43 -7.02 -19.59
CA MET A 399 -9.91 -8.08 -18.71
C MET A 399 -8.57 -8.67 -19.19
N PHE A 400 -8.39 -8.86 -20.50
CA PHE A 400 -7.18 -9.37 -21.16
C PHE A 400 -6.60 -8.37 -22.18
N TYR A 401 -6.89 -7.07 -22.03
CA TYR A 401 -6.35 -6.03 -22.91
C TYR A 401 -4.81 -6.07 -22.87
N GLU A 402 -4.13 -6.15 -24.01
CA GLU A 402 -2.66 -6.32 -24.13
C GLU A 402 -2.07 -7.51 -23.33
N ALA A 403 -2.88 -8.50 -22.94
CA ALA A 403 -2.41 -9.79 -22.41
C ALA A 403 -1.86 -10.65 -23.57
N SER A 404 -0.73 -10.22 -24.14
CA SER A 404 -0.27 -10.65 -25.47
C SER A 404 0.02 -12.15 -25.63
N SER A 405 0.30 -12.86 -24.53
CA SER A 405 0.48 -14.32 -24.54
C SER A 405 -0.80 -15.13 -24.36
N PHE A 406 -1.91 -14.50 -23.94
CA PHE A 406 -3.13 -15.21 -23.53
C PHE A 406 -3.87 -15.83 -24.72
N ASN A 407 -4.08 -17.15 -24.67
CA ASN A 407 -4.78 -17.91 -25.72
C ASN A 407 -5.38 -19.22 -25.16
N GLN A 408 -6.04 -19.18 -24.00
CA GLN A 408 -6.66 -20.36 -23.37
C GLN A 408 -8.15 -20.48 -23.71
N ASP A 409 -8.65 -21.71 -23.76
CA ASP A 409 -10.04 -22.02 -24.14
C ASP A 409 -11.02 -21.55 -23.07
N LEU A 410 -11.92 -20.64 -23.46
CA LEU A 410 -12.98 -20.09 -22.60
C LEU A 410 -14.39 -20.49 -23.08
N SER A 411 -14.50 -21.47 -23.99
CA SER A 411 -15.76 -21.87 -24.62
C SER A 411 -16.81 -22.42 -23.64
N SER A 412 -16.38 -22.82 -22.44
CA SER A 412 -17.19 -23.30 -21.31
C SER A 412 -17.87 -22.20 -20.48
N TRP A 413 -17.39 -20.96 -20.55
CA TRP A 413 -17.86 -19.86 -19.69
C TRP A 413 -19.32 -19.47 -19.95
N ASP A 414 -20.14 -19.43 -18.89
CA ASP A 414 -21.49 -18.86 -18.95
C ASP A 414 -21.45 -17.34 -18.73
N VAL A 415 -21.32 -16.61 -19.84
CA VAL A 415 -21.27 -15.15 -19.85
C VAL A 415 -22.67 -14.49 -19.94
N ALA A 416 -23.76 -15.22 -19.69
CA ALA A 416 -25.13 -14.69 -19.89
C ALA A 416 -25.47 -13.47 -19.02
N SER A 417 -24.80 -13.29 -17.88
CA SER A 417 -24.94 -12.14 -16.97
C SER A 417 -24.07 -10.94 -17.35
N VAL A 418 -23.07 -11.11 -18.23
CA VAL A 418 -22.05 -10.09 -18.49
C VAL A 418 -22.62 -8.95 -19.36
N LEU A 419 -22.70 -7.78 -18.75
CA LEU A 419 -23.24 -6.56 -19.37
C LEU A 419 -22.19 -5.83 -20.20
N TYR A 420 -20.91 -5.85 -19.79
CA TYR A 420 -19.85 -5.04 -20.40
C TYR A 420 -18.56 -5.83 -20.62
N MET A 421 -18.19 -6.01 -21.89
CA MET A 421 -16.95 -6.66 -22.36
C MET A 421 -16.09 -5.71 -23.22
N ASN A 422 -16.18 -4.40 -22.98
CA ASN A 422 -15.47 -3.40 -23.79
C ASN A 422 -13.97 -3.70 -23.81
N GLN A 423 -13.38 -3.83 -25.00
CA GLN A 423 -11.93 -4.04 -25.20
C GLN A 423 -11.36 -5.28 -24.49
N MET A 424 -12.19 -6.28 -24.15
CA MET A 424 -11.81 -7.44 -23.31
C MET A 424 -10.55 -8.16 -23.78
N PHE A 425 -10.36 -8.35 -25.10
CA PHE A 425 -9.19 -8.96 -25.73
C PHE A 425 -8.45 -8.00 -26.67
N LYS A 426 -8.63 -6.68 -26.50
CA LYS A 426 -7.97 -5.67 -27.34
C LYS A 426 -6.45 -5.81 -27.25
N ALA A 427 -5.78 -5.93 -28.38
CA ALA A 427 -4.35 -6.18 -28.50
C ALA A 427 -3.83 -7.44 -27.75
N ALA A 428 -4.72 -8.38 -27.38
CA ALA A 428 -4.33 -9.73 -26.97
C ALA A 428 -3.88 -10.53 -28.22
N SER A 429 -2.69 -10.22 -28.73
CA SER A 429 -2.26 -10.61 -30.08
C SER A 429 -2.28 -12.12 -30.33
N SER A 430 -2.04 -12.95 -29.30
CA SER A 430 -2.10 -14.42 -29.41
C SER A 430 -3.53 -15.00 -29.37
N PHE A 431 -4.54 -14.25 -28.93
CA PHE A 431 -5.87 -14.81 -28.65
C PHE A 431 -6.63 -15.17 -29.93
N ASN A 432 -7.02 -16.45 -30.05
CA ASN A 432 -7.76 -16.97 -31.20
C ASN A 432 -8.60 -18.20 -30.81
N GLN A 433 -9.31 -18.18 -29.68
CA GLN A 433 -10.13 -19.30 -29.20
C GLN A 433 -11.61 -19.16 -29.57
N ASP A 434 -12.26 -20.29 -29.86
CA ASP A 434 -13.66 -20.32 -30.31
C ASP A 434 -14.64 -20.11 -29.14
N ILE A 435 -15.17 -18.89 -29.07
CA ILE A 435 -16.18 -18.45 -28.10
C ILE A 435 -17.56 -18.26 -28.76
N SER A 436 -17.82 -18.92 -29.89
CA SER A 436 -19.12 -18.91 -30.57
C SER A 436 -20.25 -19.57 -29.76
N SER A 437 -19.92 -20.30 -28.69
CA SER A 437 -20.86 -20.82 -27.69
C SER A 437 -21.51 -19.74 -26.83
N TRP A 438 -20.81 -18.63 -26.55
CA TRP A 438 -21.18 -17.63 -25.54
C TRP A 438 -22.55 -16.98 -25.73
N ASN A 439 -23.31 -16.85 -24.65
CA ASN A 439 -24.62 -16.20 -24.68
C ASN A 439 -24.54 -14.68 -24.45
N VAL A 440 -24.22 -13.93 -25.51
CA VAL A 440 -24.10 -12.46 -25.49
C VAL A 440 -25.44 -11.70 -25.54
N SER A 441 -26.57 -12.35 -25.18
CA SER A 441 -27.91 -11.79 -25.42
C SER A 441 -28.29 -10.59 -24.52
N PHE A 442 -27.64 -10.46 -23.37
CA PHE A 442 -27.83 -9.34 -22.42
C PHE A 442 -26.68 -8.34 -22.42
N THR A 443 -25.62 -8.61 -23.19
CA THR A 443 -24.46 -7.73 -23.29
C THR A 443 -24.86 -6.38 -23.89
N ILE A 444 -24.51 -5.30 -23.19
CA ILE A 444 -24.79 -3.91 -23.57
C ILE A 444 -23.68 -3.38 -24.49
N SER A 445 -22.42 -3.76 -24.24
CA SER A 445 -21.30 -3.26 -25.04
C SER A 445 -20.11 -4.24 -25.10
N MET A 446 -19.65 -4.49 -26.32
CA MET A 446 -18.42 -5.21 -26.67
C MET A 446 -17.51 -4.33 -27.58
N ASN A 447 -17.62 -3.01 -27.46
CA ASN A 447 -16.83 -2.03 -28.22
C ASN A 447 -15.33 -2.36 -28.16
N GLY A 448 -14.69 -2.49 -29.32
CA GLY A 448 -13.27 -2.82 -29.48
C GLY A 448 -12.84 -4.18 -28.91
N MET A 449 -13.76 -5.12 -28.65
CA MET A 449 -13.47 -6.36 -27.90
C MET A 449 -12.27 -7.15 -28.41
N PHE A 450 -12.05 -7.24 -29.73
CA PHE A 450 -10.90 -7.88 -30.36
C PHE A 450 -10.03 -6.91 -31.17
N GLU A 451 -10.16 -5.59 -30.96
CA GLU A 451 -9.39 -4.60 -31.70
C GLU A 451 -7.88 -4.89 -31.56
N GLY A 452 -7.16 -5.10 -32.66
CA GLY A 452 -5.74 -5.46 -32.64
C GLY A 452 -5.41 -6.85 -32.08
N ALA A 453 -6.38 -7.74 -31.85
CA ALA A 453 -6.12 -9.16 -31.55
C ALA A 453 -5.63 -9.86 -32.83
N GLU A 454 -4.34 -9.72 -33.13
CA GLU A 454 -3.74 -9.97 -34.45
C GLU A 454 -4.04 -11.37 -35.02
N LEU A 455 -4.09 -12.42 -34.20
CA LEU A 455 -4.38 -13.78 -34.66
C LEU A 455 -5.87 -14.14 -34.74
N PHE A 456 -6.76 -13.31 -34.18
CA PHE A 456 -8.18 -13.65 -34.04
C PHE A 456 -8.90 -13.83 -35.38
N ASN A 457 -9.53 -14.99 -35.59
CA ASN A 457 -10.20 -15.38 -36.83
C ASN A 457 -11.34 -16.41 -36.59
N GLN A 458 -12.06 -16.30 -35.48
CA GLN A 458 -13.11 -17.28 -35.14
C GLN A 458 -14.48 -16.92 -35.70
N ASN A 459 -15.28 -17.94 -36.06
CA ASN A 459 -16.60 -17.73 -36.63
C ASN A 459 -17.64 -17.47 -35.53
N LEU A 460 -17.94 -16.20 -35.28
CA LEU A 460 -18.88 -15.77 -34.25
C LEU A 460 -20.32 -15.54 -34.77
N CYS A 461 -20.68 -16.05 -35.96
CA CYS A 461 -22.05 -15.91 -36.49
C CYS A 461 -23.20 -16.34 -35.53
N PRO A 462 -23.05 -17.34 -34.64
CA PRO A 462 -24.07 -17.65 -33.63
C PRO A 462 -24.41 -16.49 -32.68
N TRP A 463 -23.54 -15.49 -32.52
CA TRP A 463 -23.83 -14.28 -31.75
C TRP A 463 -24.89 -13.40 -32.43
N GLY A 464 -24.99 -13.42 -33.76
CA GLY A 464 -25.97 -12.62 -34.51
C GLY A 464 -27.41 -12.94 -34.12
N GLU A 465 -27.77 -14.23 -34.00
CA GLU A 465 -29.11 -14.65 -33.57
C GLU A 465 -29.41 -14.25 -32.11
N ARG A 466 -28.39 -14.23 -31.24
CA ARG A 466 -28.53 -13.92 -29.80
C ARG A 466 -28.67 -12.42 -29.52
N THR A 467 -28.20 -11.56 -30.43
CA THR A 467 -28.15 -10.10 -30.24
C THR A 467 -29.38 -9.33 -30.76
N MET A 468 -30.37 -10.02 -31.35
CA MET A 468 -31.59 -9.42 -31.89
C MET A 468 -32.65 -8.97 -30.84
N ILE A 469 -32.30 -8.82 -29.55
CA ILE A 469 -33.30 -8.54 -28.50
C ILE A 469 -33.70 -7.04 -28.51
N PRO A 470 -34.99 -6.67 -28.70
CA PRO A 470 -35.42 -5.28 -28.91
C PRO A 470 -35.24 -4.29 -27.74
N SER A 471 -34.82 -4.77 -26.56
CA SER A 471 -34.75 -3.98 -25.32
C SER A 471 -33.34 -3.49 -24.96
N VAL A 472 -32.29 -3.95 -25.65
CA VAL A 472 -30.90 -3.55 -25.40
C VAL A 472 -30.24 -3.14 -26.71
N THR A 473 -29.68 -1.93 -26.76
CA THR A 473 -28.83 -1.51 -27.89
C THR A 473 -27.42 -1.99 -27.62
N LEU A 474 -27.03 -3.10 -28.24
CA LEU A 474 -25.65 -3.59 -28.20
C LEU A 474 -24.72 -2.63 -28.97
N ASN A 475 -23.60 -2.24 -28.37
CA ASN A 475 -22.53 -1.52 -29.04
C ASN A 475 -21.38 -2.47 -29.46
N THR A 476 -21.08 -2.51 -30.76
CA THR A 476 -20.05 -3.34 -31.39
C THR A 476 -19.04 -2.51 -32.21
N PHE A 477 -18.89 -1.21 -31.91
CA PHE A 477 -17.95 -0.34 -32.63
C PHE A 477 -16.51 -0.90 -32.58
N GLU A 478 -15.80 -0.88 -33.72
CA GLU A 478 -14.39 -1.30 -33.90
C GLU A 478 -14.04 -2.72 -33.41
N THR A 479 -15.04 -3.58 -33.17
CA THR A 479 -14.91 -4.89 -32.50
C THR A 479 -13.84 -5.81 -33.12
N PHE A 480 -13.67 -5.77 -34.43
CA PHE A 480 -12.77 -6.65 -35.19
C PHE A 480 -11.65 -5.90 -35.92
N LEU A 481 -11.47 -4.60 -35.69
CA LEU A 481 -10.47 -3.79 -36.38
C LEU A 481 -9.05 -4.31 -36.07
N GLY A 482 -8.25 -4.62 -37.09
CA GLY A 482 -6.87 -5.11 -36.90
C GLY A 482 -6.73 -6.59 -36.52
N THR A 483 -7.82 -7.37 -36.56
CA THR A 483 -7.79 -8.84 -36.42
C THR A 483 -7.41 -9.55 -37.73
N ASN A 484 -7.28 -10.89 -37.70
CA ASN A 484 -7.17 -11.73 -38.90
C ASN A 484 -8.55 -12.19 -39.45
N CYS A 485 -9.64 -11.52 -39.06
CA CYS A 485 -10.98 -11.82 -39.54
C CYS A 485 -11.16 -11.53 -41.05
N PRO A 486 -11.82 -12.42 -41.82
CA PRO A 486 -12.22 -12.17 -43.21
C PRO A 486 -13.06 -10.91 -43.39
N SER A 487 -13.83 -10.51 -42.38
CA SER A 487 -14.45 -9.20 -42.29
C SER A 487 -14.14 -8.54 -40.95
N GLN A 488 -13.52 -7.35 -41.00
CA GLN A 488 -13.22 -6.50 -39.85
C GLN A 488 -14.24 -5.37 -39.65
N SER A 489 -15.27 -5.29 -40.50
CA SER A 489 -16.34 -4.29 -40.39
C SER A 489 -17.20 -4.52 -39.15
N ASP A 490 -17.67 -3.44 -38.53
CA ASP A 490 -18.69 -3.50 -37.48
C ASP A 490 -19.91 -4.34 -37.91
N PRO A 491 -20.41 -5.26 -37.05
CA PRO A 491 -21.62 -6.01 -37.30
C PRO A 491 -22.83 -5.10 -37.58
N ASN A 492 -23.53 -5.32 -38.69
CA ASN A 492 -24.82 -4.70 -38.91
C ASN A 492 -25.91 -5.45 -38.13
N LEU A 493 -26.23 -4.96 -36.93
CA LEU A 493 -27.27 -5.54 -36.07
C LEU A 493 -28.69 -5.47 -36.67
N SER A 494 -28.88 -4.77 -37.80
CA SER A 494 -30.17 -4.67 -38.52
C SER A 494 -30.29 -5.59 -39.75
N SER A 495 -29.25 -6.34 -40.11
CA SER A 495 -29.35 -7.36 -41.18
C SER A 495 -30.01 -8.65 -40.69
N ASN A 496 -30.40 -9.52 -41.63
CA ASN A 496 -30.96 -10.83 -41.32
C ASN A 496 -30.24 -11.93 -42.14
N PRO A 497 -29.35 -12.74 -41.53
CA PRO A 497 -28.93 -12.66 -40.12
C PRO A 497 -28.10 -11.40 -39.81
N PRO A 498 -27.93 -11.01 -38.53
CA PRO A 498 -27.02 -9.95 -38.14
C PRO A 498 -25.56 -10.35 -38.38
N GLY A 499 -24.75 -9.41 -38.86
CA GLY A 499 -23.33 -9.65 -39.11
C GLY A 499 -22.69 -8.63 -40.05
N PRO A 500 -21.46 -8.89 -40.51
CA PRO A 500 -20.64 -10.07 -40.22
C PRO A 500 -20.12 -10.06 -38.77
N PHE A 501 -19.91 -11.24 -38.19
CA PHE A 501 -19.28 -11.42 -36.88
C PHE A 501 -17.96 -12.18 -37.10
N CYS A 502 -16.90 -11.42 -37.44
CA CYS A 502 -15.61 -11.89 -37.99
C CYS A 502 -15.71 -12.59 -39.37
N HIS A 503 -16.69 -13.48 -39.54
CA HIS A 503 -17.07 -14.17 -40.77
C HIS A 503 -18.41 -13.67 -41.30
N VAL A 504 -18.71 -13.93 -42.58
CA VAL A 504 -20.00 -13.59 -43.19
C VAL A 504 -21.07 -14.58 -42.73
N CYS A 505 -22.17 -14.01 -42.23
CA CYS A 505 -23.41 -14.69 -41.87
C CYS A 505 -24.48 -14.35 -42.93
#